data_AF-A0AAQ4FEE3-F1
#
_entry.id   AF-A0AAQ4FEE3-F1
#
_cell.length_a   1.000
_cell.length_b   1.000
_cell.length_c   1.000
_cell.angle_alpha   90.00
_cell.angle_beta   90.00
_cell.angle_gamma   90.00
#
_symmetry.space_group_name_H-M   'P 1'
#
loop_
_entity.id
_entity.type
_entity.pdbx_description
1 polymer ?
#
loop_
_entity_poly.entity_id
_entity_poly.type
_entity_poly.pdbx_seq_one_letter_code
_entity_poly.pdbx_strand_id
1 'polypeptide(L)'
;MDRGGLPCWVLLCAVCLAQARPRFYGLAPMKPRSLTVNVSGLPECMEDSACAYVQLNLAGINSEQLCRCPDGLSCPLDWDPLDGRTVSHGNDQYKYCGRAPRLARCLRDQVVYSTAVKLSLLTGTKLENTARLHCSCPPTHIFYRNQTSHQQYDNGVTAIDVSTLCKRPPTCEPVEEDACMAISESFVTGTVFVKRDCACPAGMRCPTDLDLAADRVELAKGTYYLMNCLPEERD
;
A
#
# COMPACT_ATOMS: atom_id res chain seq x y z
N MET A 1 10.90 13.37 8.00
CA MET A 1 10.96 11.92 8.23
C MET A 1 10.02 11.27 7.23
N ASP A 2 10.57 10.47 6.29
CA ASP A 2 9.77 9.76 5.29
C ASP A 2 8.82 8.79 5.99
N ARG A 3 7.53 9.08 6.03
CA ARG A 3 6.47 8.18 6.52
C ARG A 3 5.87 7.49 5.30
N GLY A 4 6.09 6.19 5.14
CA GLY A 4 5.56 5.50 3.97
C GLY A 4 5.55 3.99 4.12
N GLY A 5 4.44 3.44 4.50
CA GLY A 5 4.04 2.15 3.95
C GLY A 5 2.70 2.46 3.36
N LEU A 6 2.67 2.59 2.06
CA LEU A 6 1.56 3.16 1.34
C LEU A 6 1.22 2.11 0.29
N PRO A 7 -0.06 1.78 0.08
CA PRO A 7 -0.43 0.93 -1.05
C PRO A 7 0.17 1.54 -2.32
N CYS A 8 0.47 0.70 -3.31
CA CYS A 8 1.20 1.06 -4.54
C CYS A 8 0.74 2.41 -5.15
N TRP A 9 -0.54 2.77 -4.99
CA TRP A 9 -1.12 4.06 -5.36
C TRP A 9 -0.71 5.29 -4.54
N VAL A 10 -0.50 5.18 -3.23
CA VAL A 10 -0.14 6.36 -2.42
C VAL A 10 1.37 6.67 -2.54
N LEU A 11 2.21 5.67 -2.85
CA LEU A 11 3.60 5.91 -3.29
C LEU A 11 3.67 6.65 -4.64
N LEU A 12 2.73 6.39 -5.55
CA LEU A 12 2.64 7.07 -6.85
C LEU A 12 2.26 8.55 -6.72
N CYS A 13 1.47 8.94 -5.72
CA CYS A 13 1.13 10.34 -5.48
C CYS A 13 2.26 11.14 -4.80
N ALA A 14 3.01 10.54 -3.88
CA ALA A 14 4.09 11.22 -3.17
C ALA A 14 5.31 11.52 -4.06
N VAL A 15 5.66 10.61 -4.98
CA VAL A 15 6.84 10.78 -5.85
C VAL A 15 6.63 11.85 -6.92
N CYS A 16 5.39 12.13 -7.35
CA CYS A 16 5.11 13.24 -8.27
C CYS A 16 5.12 14.64 -7.60
N LEU A 17 5.03 14.73 -6.27
CA LEU A 17 5.01 16.02 -5.56
C LEU A 17 6.38 16.47 -5.05
N ALA A 18 7.37 15.56 -4.94
CA ALA A 18 8.68 15.87 -4.37
C ALA A 18 9.68 16.55 -5.33
N GLN A 19 9.32 16.86 -6.58
CA GLN A 19 10.20 17.58 -7.53
C GLN A 19 9.59 18.84 -8.14
N ALA A 20 8.50 19.38 -7.60
CA ALA A 20 7.92 20.65 -8.06
C ALA A 20 8.27 21.82 -7.12
N ARG A 21 9.55 22.17 -7.04
CA ARG A 21 9.94 23.57 -6.81
C ARG A 21 10.92 24.06 -7.88
N PRO A 22 10.44 24.44 -9.07
CA PRO A 22 11.05 25.52 -9.81
C PRO A 22 10.36 26.82 -9.42
N ARG A 23 11.14 27.79 -8.93
CA ARG A 23 10.80 29.21 -9.10
C ARG A 23 10.79 29.46 -10.61
N PHE A 24 9.63 29.45 -11.26
CA PHE A 24 9.49 29.96 -12.61
C PHE A 24 8.21 30.78 -12.76
N TYR A 25 8.42 32.02 -13.17
CA TYR A 25 7.42 33.00 -13.53
C TYR A 25 6.62 32.53 -14.75
N GLY A 26 5.29 32.66 -14.67
CA GLY A 26 4.41 32.93 -15.81
C GLY A 26 4.35 31.89 -16.93
N LEU A 27 3.65 30.77 -16.71
CA LEU A 27 2.98 30.02 -17.79
C LEU A 27 1.62 29.51 -17.28
N ALA A 28 0.60 29.61 -18.14
CA ALA A 28 -0.80 29.33 -17.85
C ALA A 28 -1.04 27.88 -17.35
N PRO A 29 -2.08 27.65 -16.53
CA PRO A 29 -2.37 26.33 -15.97
C PRO A 29 -2.81 25.35 -17.07
N MET A 30 -2.00 24.32 -17.32
CA MET A 30 -2.44 23.14 -18.08
C MET A 30 -3.49 22.38 -17.26
N LYS A 31 -4.68 22.26 -17.83
CA LYS A 31 -5.84 21.56 -17.28
C LYS A 31 -5.51 20.05 -17.17
N PRO A 32 -5.59 19.42 -15.98
CA PRO A 32 -5.35 17.98 -15.87
C PRO A 32 -6.45 17.23 -16.62
N ARG A 33 -6.06 16.47 -17.66
CA ARG A 33 -6.93 15.54 -18.36
C ARG A 33 -7.27 14.39 -17.41
N SER A 34 -8.56 14.16 -17.23
CA SER A 34 -9.13 13.03 -16.51
C SER A 34 -8.56 11.72 -17.05
N LEU A 35 -7.70 11.07 -16.25
CA LEU A 35 -7.18 9.72 -16.50
C LEU A 35 -8.15 8.75 -15.83
N THR A 36 -9.14 8.29 -16.59
CA THR A 36 -9.95 7.13 -16.26
C THR A 36 -9.02 5.91 -16.14
N VAL A 37 -9.01 5.26 -14.98
CA VAL A 37 -8.23 4.02 -14.79
C VAL A 37 -9.00 2.89 -15.42
N ASN A 38 -8.60 2.58 -16.65
CA ASN A 38 -9.09 1.47 -17.42
C ASN A 38 -8.43 0.18 -16.88
N VAL A 39 -9.21 -0.85 -16.53
CA VAL A 39 -8.72 -2.17 -16.08
C VAL A 39 -7.81 -2.84 -17.13
N SER A 40 -7.89 -2.39 -18.39
CA SER A 40 -6.97 -2.73 -19.48
C SER A 40 -5.55 -2.19 -19.34
N GLY A 41 -5.26 -1.35 -18.33
CA GLY A 41 -3.94 -0.73 -18.10
C GLY A 41 -3.03 -1.44 -17.10
N LEU A 42 -3.42 -2.60 -16.56
CA LEU A 42 -2.59 -3.37 -15.64
C LEU A 42 -1.55 -4.22 -16.40
N PRO A 43 -0.29 -4.26 -15.93
CA PRO A 43 0.72 -5.14 -16.50
C PRO A 43 0.39 -6.60 -16.23
N GLU A 44 1.02 -7.50 -16.97
CA GLU A 44 0.96 -8.94 -16.68
C GLU A 44 1.72 -9.25 -15.38
N CYS A 45 1.24 -10.24 -14.63
CA CYS A 45 1.89 -10.66 -13.40
C CYS A 45 3.21 -11.37 -13.67
N MET A 46 4.26 -10.94 -12.97
CA MET A 46 5.50 -11.71 -12.92
C MET A 46 5.34 -13.00 -12.11
N GLU A 47 6.20 -13.98 -12.37
CA GLU A 47 6.26 -15.21 -11.59
C GLU A 47 6.41 -14.93 -10.09
N ASP A 48 5.71 -15.74 -9.29
CA ASP A 48 5.61 -15.64 -7.83
C ASP A 48 5.14 -14.29 -7.28
N SER A 49 4.58 -13.41 -8.14
CA SER A 49 3.92 -12.19 -7.68
C SER A 49 2.47 -12.48 -7.29
N ALA A 50 2.04 -11.87 -6.19
CA ALA A 50 0.63 -11.69 -5.91
C ALA A 50 0.00 -10.85 -7.02
N CYS A 51 -1.17 -11.29 -7.49
CA CYS A 51 -1.96 -10.63 -8.51
C CYS A 51 -2.97 -9.64 -7.94
N ALA A 52 -3.33 -9.79 -6.66
CA ALA A 52 -4.17 -8.84 -5.95
C ALA A 52 -3.85 -8.82 -4.45
N TYR A 53 -4.26 -7.72 -3.84
CA TYR A 53 -4.29 -7.52 -2.40
C TYR A 53 -5.75 -7.39 -1.96
N VAL A 54 -6.17 -8.16 -0.96
CA VAL A 54 -7.53 -8.12 -0.40
C VAL A 54 -7.41 -7.92 1.10
N GLN A 55 -8.15 -6.96 1.63
CA GLN A 55 -8.13 -6.63 3.06
C GLN A 55 -9.53 -6.61 3.63
N LEU A 56 -9.67 -7.20 4.81
CA LEU A 56 -10.86 -7.06 5.66
C LEU A 56 -10.63 -5.93 6.67
N ASN A 57 -11.37 -4.83 6.54
CA ASN A 57 -11.25 -3.69 7.43
C ASN A 57 -12.62 -3.12 7.83
N LEU A 58 -12.59 -1.95 8.45
CA LEU A 58 -13.73 -1.21 8.97
C LEU A 58 -14.76 -0.80 7.90
N ALA A 59 -14.36 -0.75 6.62
CA ALA A 59 -15.24 -0.54 5.48
C ALA A 59 -15.67 -1.85 4.79
N GLY A 60 -15.39 -3.01 5.39
CA GLY A 60 -15.68 -4.33 4.83
C GLY A 60 -14.51 -4.92 4.04
N ILE A 61 -14.82 -5.71 3.01
CA ILE A 61 -13.82 -6.37 2.17
C ILE A 61 -13.44 -5.42 1.02
N ASN A 62 -12.17 -5.06 0.94
CA ASN A 62 -11.62 -4.19 -0.09
C ASN A 62 -10.54 -4.93 -0.87
N SER A 63 -10.53 -4.79 -2.19
CA SER A 63 -9.58 -5.49 -3.06
C SER A 63 -8.94 -4.56 -4.09
N GLU A 64 -7.66 -4.75 -4.33
CA GLU A 64 -6.89 -4.07 -5.37
C GLU A 64 -6.23 -5.12 -6.26
N GLN A 65 -6.58 -5.12 -7.54
CA GLN A 65 -5.87 -5.92 -8.54
C GLN A 65 -4.55 -5.21 -8.92
N LEU A 66 -3.45 -5.94 -8.78
CA LEU A 66 -2.09 -5.42 -8.98
C LEU A 66 -1.60 -5.66 -10.41
N CYS A 67 -1.94 -6.82 -10.99
CA CYS A 67 -1.55 -7.23 -12.33
C CYS A 67 -2.57 -8.23 -12.92
N ARG A 68 -2.46 -8.49 -14.23
CA ARG A 68 -3.30 -9.47 -14.95
C ARG A 68 -2.59 -10.81 -14.96
N CYS A 69 -3.32 -11.87 -14.63
CA CYS A 69 -2.76 -13.20 -14.70
C CYS A 69 -2.54 -13.65 -16.16
N PRO A 70 -1.47 -14.41 -16.44
CA PRO A 70 -1.22 -14.94 -17.77
C PRO A 70 -2.24 -16.01 -18.15
N ASP A 71 -2.24 -16.40 -19.42
CA ASP A 71 -2.99 -17.56 -19.96
C ASP A 71 -4.51 -17.55 -19.73
N GLY A 72 -5.10 -16.35 -19.59
CA GLY A 72 -6.53 -16.19 -19.38
C GLY A 72 -7.02 -16.59 -17.98
N LEU A 73 -6.10 -16.86 -17.04
CA LEU A 73 -6.47 -17.07 -15.64
C LEU A 73 -7.04 -15.77 -15.05
N SER A 74 -8.01 -15.91 -14.14
CA SER A 74 -8.51 -14.77 -13.36
C SER A 74 -7.84 -14.72 -12.00
N CYS A 75 -7.53 -13.50 -11.54
CA CYS A 75 -7.05 -13.26 -10.17
C CYS A 75 -8.25 -13.24 -9.20
N PRO A 76 -8.26 -14.03 -8.11
CA PRO A 76 -9.34 -14.00 -7.14
C PRO A 76 -9.29 -12.68 -6.38
N LEU A 77 -10.43 -12.01 -6.26
CA LEU A 77 -10.57 -10.72 -5.55
C LEU A 77 -11.43 -10.84 -4.29
N ASP A 78 -12.03 -12.00 -4.06
CA ASP A 78 -12.90 -12.28 -2.92
C ASP A 78 -12.10 -12.65 -1.66
N TRP A 79 -12.71 -12.42 -0.49
CA TRP A 79 -12.15 -12.86 0.78
C TRP A 79 -12.35 -14.36 0.97
N ASP A 80 -11.28 -15.12 0.71
CA ASP A 80 -11.27 -16.57 0.92
C ASP A 80 -9.84 -17.02 1.24
N PRO A 81 -9.52 -17.33 2.51
CA PRO A 81 -8.19 -17.78 2.90
C PRO A 81 -7.92 -19.24 2.54
N LEU A 82 -8.93 -20.01 2.11
CA LEU A 82 -8.84 -21.45 1.87
C LEU A 82 -8.90 -21.82 0.38
N ASP A 83 -8.92 -20.84 -0.53
CA ASP A 83 -8.96 -21.02 -1.99
C ASP A 83 -7.69 -21.68 -2.58
N GLY A 84 -6.65 -21.93 -1.77
CA GLY A 84 -5.37 -22.49 -2.19
C GLY A 84 -4.49 -21.53 -3.02
N ARG A 85 -4.99 -20.30 -3.25
CA ARG A 85 -4.36 -19.21 -4.02
C ARG A 85 -4.08 -17.98 -3.16
N THR A 86 -4.17 -18.14 -1.84
CA THR A 86 -4.04 -17.07 -0.86
C THR A 86 -2.89 -17.32 0.11
N VAL A 87 -2.12 -16.27 0.37
CA VAL A 87 -1.30 -16.16 1.60
C VAL A 87 -1.94 -15.08 2.48
N SER A 88 -2.27 -15.42 3.72
CA SER A 88 -2.88 -14.50 4.67
C SER A 88 -1.88 -13.99 5.72
N HIS A 89 -2.04 -12.74 6.13
CA HIS A 89 -1.36 -12.16 7.29
C HIS A 89 -2.32 -11.21 8.01
N GLY A 90 -2.78 -11.61 9.21
CA GLY A 90 -3.79 -10.85 9.93
C GLY A 90 -5.08 -10.70 9.10
N ASN A 91 -5.44 -9.45 8.81
CA ASN A 91 -6.63 -9.11 8.02
C ASN A 91 -6.31 -8.90 6.53
N ASP A 92 -5.10 -9.26 6.10
CA ASP A 92 -4.62 -9.06 4.75
C ASP A 92 -4.50 -10.41 4.03
N GLN A 93 -4.87 -10.44 2.75
CA GLN A 93 -4.76 -11.57 1.86
C GLN A 93 -4.02 -11.16 0.60
N TYR A 94 -2.98 -11.92 0.27
CA TYR A 94 -2.21 -11.79 -0.96
C TYR A 94 -2.61 -12.92 -1.88
N LYS A 95 -3.22 -12.54 -3.00
CA LYS A 95 -3.87 -13.44 -3.95
C LYS A 95 -2.92 -13.76 -5.10
N TYR A 96 -2.90 -15.00 -5.57
CA TYR A 96 -1.98 -15.48 -6.61
C TYR A 96 -2.73 -16.00 -7.83
N CYS A 97 -2.10 -15.91 -9.01
CA CYS A 97 -2.65 -16.41 -10.27
C CYS A 97 -2.83 -17.93 -10.30
N GLY A 98 -1.97 -18.64 -9.58
CA GLY A 98 -2.06 -20.08 -9.37
C GLY A 98 -2.04 -20.40 -7.89
N ARG A 99 -1.52 -21.59 -7.57
CA ARG A 99 -1.31 -22.03 -6.19
C ARG A 99 -0.42 -21.03 -5.44
N ALA A 100 -0.85 -20.62 -4.25
CA ALA A 100 -0.04 -19.78 -3.38
C ALA A 100 1.27 -20.47 -2.97
N PRO A 101 2.37 -19.72 -2.81
CA PRO A 101 3.65 -20.27 -2.38
C PRO A 101 3.55 -20.79 -0.94
N ARG A 102 4.29 -21.87 -0.67
CA ARG A 102 4.46 -22.38 0.70
C ARG A 102 5.61 -21.63 1.36
N LEU A 103 5.27 -20.69 2.23
CA LEU A 103 6.25 -19.84 2.88
C LEU A 103 6.76 -20.45 4.19
N ALA A 104 8.08 -20.48 4.37
CA ALA A 104 8.70 -20.75 5.67
C ALA A 104 8.51 -19.55 6.62
N ARG A 105 8.68 -19.76 7.93
CA ARG A 105 8.68 -18.64 8.89
C ARG A 105 9.87 -17.71 8.63
N CYS A 106 9.64 -16.41 8.74
CA CYS A 106 10.69 -15.42 8.58
C CYS A 106 11.79 -15.57 9.64
N LEU A 107 13.04 -15.48 9.21
CA LEU A 107 14.18 -15.27 10.11
C LEU A 107 14.19 -13.81 10.60
N ARG A 108 14.95 -13.55 11.67
CA ARG A 108 15.15 -12.19 12.17
C ARG A 108 15.76 -11.31 11.07
N ASP A 109 15.20 -10.12 10.88
CA ASP A 109 15.63 -9.11 9.90
C ASP A 109 15.61 -9.58 8.44
N GLN A 110 14.92 -10.68 8.13
CA GLN A 110 14.64 -11.09 6.76
C GLN A 110 13.54 -10.21 6.15
N VAL A 111 13.70 -9.87 4.86
CA VAL A 111 12.65 -9.23 4.07
C VAL A 111 11.47 -10.19 3.95
N VAL A 112 10.31 -9.77 4.46
CA VAL A 112 9.06 -10.56 4.40
C VAL A 112 8.30 -10.28 3.13
N TYR A 113 8.28 -9.02 2.71
CA TYR A 113 7.46 -8.53 1.61
C TYR A 113 8.24 -7.50 0.81
N SER A 114 8.13 -7.59 -0.53
CA SER A 114 8.70 -6.60 -1.44
C SER A 114 7.72 -6.22 -2.52
N THR A 115 7.67 -4.94 -2.87
CA THR A 115 6.95 -4.46 -4.04
C THR A 115 7.88 -3.72 -4.98
N ALA A 116 7.67 -3.87 -6.28
CA ALA A 116 8.34 -3.05 -7.28
C ALA A 116 7.32 -2.54 -8.30
N VAL A 117 7.40 -1.26 -8.62
CA VAL A 117 6.52 -0.59 -9.58
C VAL A 117 7.37 0.10 -10.62
N LYS A 118 7.17 -0.23 -11.89
CA LYS A 118 7.80 0.50 -13.00
C LYS A 118 6.76 1.28 -13.77
N LEU A 119 7.08 2.53 -14.08
CA LEU A 119 6.19 3.46 -14.77
C LEU A 119 6.90 4.07 -15.96
N SER A 120 6.17 4.21 -17.06
CA SER A 120 6.61 5.07 -18.17
C SER A 120 6.22 6.51 -17.85
N LEU A 121 7.20 7.40 -17.64
CA LEU A 121 6.94 8.84 -17.44
C LEU A 121 6.35 9.49 -18.69
N LEU A 122 6.61 8.92 -19.86
CA LEU A 122 6.10 9.41 -21.15
C LEU A 122 4.60 9.17 -21.31
N THR A 123 4.10 8.04 -20.83
CA THR A 123 2.70 7.62 -21.03
C THR A 123 1.87 7.59 -19.75
N GLY A 124 2.52 7.67 -18.58
CA GLY A 124 1.89 7.48 -17.27
C GLY A 124 1.42 6.06 -17.01
N THR A 125 1.81 5.09 -17.84
CA THR A 125 1.36 3.69 -17.73
C THR A 125 2.24 2.89 -16.79
N LYS A 126 1.62 1.93 -16.08
CA LYS A 126 2.31 0.98 -15.22
C LYS A 126 2.84 -0.17 -16.08
N LEU A 127 4.15 -0.25 -16.19
CA LEU A 127 4.87 -1.26 -16.98
C LEU A 127 5.06 -2.56 -16.18
N GLU A 128 5.25 -2.44 -14.87
CA GLU A 128 5.45 -3.57 -13.98
C GLU A 128 4.82 -3.25 -12.63
N ASN A 129 4.23 -4.27 -12.00
CA ASN A 129 3.74 -4.21 -10.63
C ASN A 129 3.97 -5.57 -9.98
N THR A 130 4.92 -5.63 -9.06
CA THR A 130 5.17 -6.85 -8.30
C THR A 130 4.85 -6.66 -6.84
N ALA A 131 4.35 -7.72 -6.23
CA ALA A 131 4.11 -7.86 -4.81
C ALA A 131 4.48 -9.29 -4.41
N ARG A 132 5.58 -9.47 -3.69
CA ARG A 132 6.11 -10.80 -3.36
C ARG A 132 6.25 -10.97 -1.86
N LEU A 133 5.69 -12.07 -1.35
CA LEU A 133 5.96 -12.55 0.00
C LEU A 133 7.07 -13.59 -0.06
N HIS A 134 8.10 -13.38 0.75
CA HIS A 134 9.29 -14.23 0.80
C HIS A 134 9.25 -15.23 1.96
N CYS A 135 8.51 -14.90 3.02
CA CYS A 135 8.34 -15.73 4.20
C CYS A 135 7.03 -15.37 4.92
N SER A 136 6.62 -16.21 5.87
CA SER A 136 5.43 -16.01 6.69
C SER A 136 5.80 -15.33 8.01
N CYS A 137 5.16 -14.20 8.27
CA CYS A 137 5.29 -13.43 9.51
C CYS A 137 4.26 -13.91 10.55
N PRO A 138 4.60 -13.98 11.84
CA PRO A 138 3.62 -14.36 12.86
C PRO A 138 2.45 -13.36 12.90
N PRO A 139 1.23 -13.80 13.27
CA PRO A 139 0.05 -12.92 13.33
C PRO A 139 0.19 -11.72 14.28
N THR A 140 1.10 -11.79 15.25
CA THR A 140 1.36 -10.71 16.22
C THR A 140 2.35 -9.65 15.72
N HIS A 141 2.82 -9.76 14.48
CA HIS A 141 3.83 -8.88 13.89
C HIS A 141 3.20 -8.12 12.73
N ILE A 142 3.76 -6.96 12.41
CA ILE A 142 3.39 -6.10 11.30
C ILE A 142 4.47 -6.08 10.23
N PHE A 143 4.09 -5.62 9.05
CA PHE A 143 4.98 -5.34 7.93
C PHE A 143 5.57 -3.94 8.11
N TYR A 144 6.82 -3.88 8.58
CA TYR A 144 7.55 -2.65 8.83
C TYR A 144 8.47 -2.30 7.66
N ARG A 145 8.25 -1.15 7.00
CA ARG A 145 9.08 -0.75 5.86
C ARG A 145 10.57 -0.66 6.28
N ASN A 146 11.41 -1.32 5.50
CA ASN A 146 12.85 -1.29 5.67
C ASN A 146 13.50 -0.19 4.84
N GLN A 147 13.29 -0.27 3.52
CA GLN A 147 13.98 0.54 2.54
C GLN A 147 13.05 0.82 1.37
N THR A 148 13.12 2.05 0.87
CA THR A 148 12.59 2.43 -0.44
C THR A 148 13.76 2.77 -1.34
N SER A 149 13.78 2.26 -2.57
CA SER A 149 14.67 2.73 -3.64
C SER A 149 13.87 3.37 -4.75
N HIS A 150 14.42 4.46 -5.30
CA HIS A 150 13.89 5.14 -6.47
C HIS A 150 14.98 5.12 -7.54
N GLN A 151 14.65 4.65 -8.73
CA GLN A 151 15.55 4.64 -9.86
C GLN A 151 14.86 5.29 -11.05
N GLN A 152 15.53 6.23 -11.69
CA GLN A 152 15.07 6.82 -12.94
C GLN A 152 16.05 6.41 -14.03
N TYR A 153 15.54 5.82 -15.10
CA TYR A 153 16.30 5.36 -16.24
C TYR A 153 16.23 6.39 -17.37
N ASP A 154 17.29 6.45 -18.20
CA ASP A 154 17.42 7.41 -19.31
C ASP A 154 16.31 7.29 -20.36
N ASN A 155 15.66 6.12 -20.45
CA ASN A 155 14.53 5.86 -21.34
C ASN A 155 13.19 6.43 -20.84
N GLY A 156 13.20 7.25 -19.78
CA GLY A 156 11.99 7.83 -19.22
C GLY A 156 11.15 6.84 -18.42
N VAL A 157 11.74 5.75 -17.95
CA VAL A 157 11.13 4.82 -16.98
C VAL A 157 11.57 5.20 -15.58
N THR A 158 10.66 5.14 -14.62
CA THR A 158 10.98 5.21 -13.19
C THR A 158 10.58 3.91 -12.50
N ALA A 159 11.41 3.43 -11.58
CA ALA A 159 11.16 2.28 -10.73
C ALA A 159 11.15 2.72 -9.27
N ILE A 160 10.18 2.17 -8.52
CA ILE A 160 10.07 2.34 -7.08
C ILE A 160 10.03 0.92 -6.49
N ASP A 161 11.02 0.59 -5.68
CA ASP A 161 11.06 -0.67 -4.95
C ASP A 161 10.93 -0.39 -3.45
N VAL A 162 10.15 -1.23 -2.77
CA VAL A 162 9.97 -1.18 -1.33
C VAL A 162 10.25 -2.57 -0.78
N SER A 163 11.10 -2.64 0.23
CA SER A 163 11.31 -3.84 1.02
C SER A 163 10.81 -3.63 2.45
N THR A 164 10.26 -4.69 3.02
CA THR A 164 9.59 -4.67 4.32
C THR A 164 10.08 -5.83 5.16
N LEU A 165 10.29 -5.58 6.45
CA LEU A 165 10.64 -6.58 7.46
C LEU A 165 9.40 -7.01 8.26
N CYS A 166 9.50 -8.20 8.85
CA CYS A 166 8.54 -8.67 9.85
C CYS A 166 8.99 -8.23 11.25
N LYS A 167 8.24 -7.34 11.90
CA LYS A 167 8.58 -6.83 13.25
C LYS A 167 7.35 -6.81 14.16
N ARG A 168 7.54 -6.94 15.47
CA ARG A 168 6.45 -6.63 16.41
C ARG A 168 6.09 -5.15 16.25
N PRO A 169 4.81 -4.78 16.30
CA PRO A 169 4.42 -3.38 16.29
C PRO A 169 5.11 -2.67 17.47
N PRO A 170 5.84 -1.57 17.23
CA PRO A 170 6.38 -0.76 18.32
C PRO A 170 5.22 -0.10 19.08
N THR A 171 5.48 0.36 20.29
CA THR A 171 4.54 1.28 20.98
C THR A 171 4.67 2.66 20.33
N CYS A 172 3.54 3.32 20.03
CA CYS A 172 3.55 4.68 19.49
C CYS A 172 4.18 5.67 20.49
N GLU A 173 4.97 6.63 20.03
CA GLU A 173 5.49 7.67 20.91
C GLU A 173 4.36 8.58 21.42
N PRO A 174 4.31 8.91 22.72
CA PRO A 174 3.23 9.73 23.29
C PRO A 174 3.17 11.18 22.76
N VAL A 175 4.23 11.63 22.10
CA VAL A 175 4.42 13.03 21.71
C VAL A 175 3.86 13.22 20.29
N GLU A 176 2.54 13.38 20.19
CA GLU A 176 1.66 13.89 19.10
C GLU A 176 1.98 13.69 17.59
N GLU A 177 3.11 13.11 17.22
CA GLU A 177 3.56 13.00 15.84
C GLU A 177 3.36 11.59 15.28
N ASP A 178 3.35 10.54 16.11
CA ASP A 178 3.24 9.17 15.63
C ASP A 178 1.79 8.79 15.33
N ALA A 179 1.48 8.65 14.05
CA ALA A 179 0.25 8.03 13.61
C ALA A 179 0.27 6.53 13.98
N CYS A 180 -0.73 6.07 14.72
CA CYS A 180 -0.91 4.66 15.03
C CYS A 180 -1.41 3.86 13.82
N MET A 181 -2.13 4.53 12.92
CA MET A 181 -2.73 3.94 11.76
C MET A 181 -2.91 4.96 10.65
N ALA A 182 -2.86 4.47 9.43
CA ALA A 182 -3.21 5.21 8.24
C ALA A 182 -4.42 4.57 7.56
N ILE A 183 -5.34 5.39 7.07
CA ILE A 183 -6.49 4.95 6.28
C ILE A 183 -6.42 5.66 4.92
N SER A 184 -6.53 4.92 3.82
CA SER A 184 -6.58 5.47 2.47
C SER A 184 -7.90 5.13 1.82
N GLU A 185 -8.58 6.12 1.25
CA GLU A 185 -9.82 5.96 0.49
C GLU A 185 -9.59 6.35 -0.98
N SER A 186 -9.99 5.50 -1.92
CA SER A 186 -9.91 5.78 -3.35
C SER A 186 -11.21 6.36 -3.89
N PHE A 187 -11.19 7.56 -4.46
CA PHE A 187 -12.36 8.16 -5.12
C PHE A 187 -12.76 7.45 -6.41
N VAL A 188 -11.84 6.69 -7.02
CA VAL A 188 -12.07 6.03 -8.30
C VAL A 188 -12.80 4.70 -8.10
N THR A 189 -12.42 3.97 -7.05
CA THR A 189 -12.91 2.60 -6.82
C THR A 189 -13.79 2.47 -5.58
N GLY A 190 -13.82 3.49 -4.72
CA GLY A 190 -14.45 3.43 -3.41
C GLY A 190 -13.72 2.52 -2.42
N THR A 191 -12.54 1.99 -2.79
CA THR A 191 -11.80 1.07 -1.92
C THR A 191 -11.16 1.83 -0.77
N VAL A 192 -11.24 1.21 0.41
CA VAL A 192 -10.61 1.69 1.64
C VAL A 192 -9.55 0.68 2.06
N PHE A 193 -8.35 1.14 2.35
CA PHE A 193 -7.29 0.33 2.94
C PHE A 193 -6.78 0.95 4.23
N VAL A 194 -6.39 0.08 5.15
CA VAL A 194 -5.95 0.42 6.50
C VAL A 194 -4.57 -0.16 6.72
N LYS A 195 -3.65 0.64 7.23
CA LYS A 195 -2.33 0.19 7.64
C LYS A 195 -2.07 0.58 9.08
N ARG A 196 -1.65 -0.38 9.89
CA ARG A 196 -1.22 -0.15 11.27
C ARG A 196 0.29 0.10 11.30
N ASP A 197 0.70 1.13 12.03
CA ASP A 197 2.10 1.53 12.16
C ASP A 197 2.67 1.18 13.54
N CYS A 198 1.89 1.37 14.61
CA CYS A 198 2.29 1.07 15.98
C CYS A 198 1.08 0.72 16.87
N ALA A 199 1.35 0.19 18.05
CA ALA A 199 0.36 -0.08 19.08
C ALA A 199 0.27 1.12 20.04
N CYS A 200 -0.94 1.58 20.33
CA CYS A 200 -1.12 2.66 21.31
C CYS A 200 -0.70 2.23 22.72
N PRO A 201 -0.17 3.16 23.54
CA PRO A 201 0.18 2.87 24.92
C PRO A 201 -1.08 2.58 25.77
N ALA A 202 -0.89 2.05 26.98
CA ALA A 202 -1.98 1.69 27.87
C ALA A 202 -2.90 2.89 28.19
N GLY A 203 -4.21 2.67 28.14
CA GLY A 203 -5.23 3.71 28.33
C GLY A 203 -5.46 4.60 27.11
N MET A 204 -4.86 4.27 25.97
CA MET A 204 -5.10 4.92 24.69
C MET A 204 -5.55 3.91 23.63
N ARG A 205 -6.36 4.38 22.68
CA ARG A 205 -6.86 3.63 21.53
C ARG A 205 -6.50 4.32 20.23
N CYS A 206 -6.35 3.53 19.16
CA CYS A 206 -6.22 4.06 17.82
C CYS A 206 -7.63 4.26 17.22
N PRO A 207 -8.09 5.49 16.96
CA PRO A 207 -9.42 5.74 16.44
C PRO A 207 -9.58 5.23 15.01
N THR A 208 -10.79 4.78 14.69
CA THR A 208 -11.20 4.27 13.38
C THR A 208 -12.17 5.20 12.65
N ASP A 209 -12.72 6.17 13.36
CA ASP A 209 -13.60 7.20 12.82
C ASP A 209 -12.76 8.27 12.09
N LEU A 210 -13.06 8.52 10.82
CA LEU A 210 -12.33 9.46 9.98
C LEU A 210 -12.46 10.91 10.45
N ASP A 211 -13.52 11.24 11.19
CA ASP A 211 -13.71 12.58 11.76
C ASP A 211 -12.71 12.88 12.89
N LEU A 212 -12.07 11.83 13.43
CA LEU A 212 -11.03 11.91 14.46
C LEU A 212 -9.60 11.86 13.87
N ALA A 213 -9.44 11.98 12.55
CA ALA A 213 -8.13 11.99 11.92
C ALA A 213 -7.31 13.19 12.38
N ALA A 214 -6.04 12.94 12.74
CA ALA A 214 -5.11 14.00 13.13
C ALA A 214 -4.62 14.80 11.92
N ASP A 215 -4.52 14.14 10.76
CA ASP A 215 -4.18 14.79 9.49
C ASP A 215 -4.95 14.14 8.34
N ARG A 216 -5.21 14.94 7.29
CA ARG A 216 -5.95 14.57 6.10
C ARG A 216 -5.24 15.14 4.88
N VAL A 217 -4.76 14.25 4.02
CA VAL A 217 -4.08 14.59 2.77
C VAL A 217 -4.97 14.24 1.58
N GLU A 218 -5.43 15.26 0.88
CA GLU A 218 -6.15 15.11 -0.39
C GLU A 218 -5.18 14.82 -1.53
N LEU A 219 -5.43 13.72 -2.24
CA LEU A 219 -4.68 13.31 -3.42
C LEU A 219 -5.58 13.37 -4.64
N ALA A 220 -4.97 13.37 -5.83
CA ALA A 220 -5.73 13.47 -7.09
C ALA A 220 -6.78 12.36 -7.30
N LYS A 221 -6.65 11.23 -6.58
CA LYS A 221 -7.50 10.05 -6.79
C LYS A 221 -7.99 9.41 -5.49
N GLY A 222 -7.92 10.14 -4.37
CA GLY A 222 -8.32 9.64 -3.07
C GLY A 222 -7.88 10.54 -1.93
N THR A 223 -8.23 10.13 -0.71
CA THR A 223 -7.82 10.81 0.52
C THR A 223 -7.01 9.86 1.39
N TYR A 224 -6.05 10.42 2.11
CA TYR A 224 -5.23 9.70 3.07
C TYR A 224 -5.38 10.34 4.45
N TYR A 225 -5.70 9.53 5.46
CA TYR A 225 -5.96 9.93 6.83
C TYR A 225 -4.89 9.36 7.74
N LEU A 226 -4.32 10.19 8.61
CA LEU A 226 -3.42 9.76 9.67
C LEU A 226 -4.16 9.80 11.01
N MET A 227 -4.16 8.67 11.70
CA MET A 227 -4.85 8.49 12.97
C MET A 227 -3.80 8.48 14.09
N ASN A 228 -3.97 9.34 15.09
CA ASN A 228 -3.13 9.35 16.29
C ASN A 228 -3.82 8.62 17.43
N CYS A 229 -3.04 8.12 18.40
CA CYS A 229 -3.61 7.54 19.61
C CYS A 229 -4.40 8.59 20.40
N LEU A 230 -5.61 8.23 20.81
CA LEU A 230 -6.49 9.05 21.66
C LEU A 230 -6.71 8.35 23.00
N PRO A 231 -6.96 9.08 24.10
CA PRO A 231 -7.39 8.48 25.35
C PRO A 231 -8.62 7.58 25.15
N GLU A 232 -8.68 6.45 25.84
CA GLU A 232 -9.93 5.69 25.93
C GLU A 232 -10.96 6.52 26.70
N GLU A 233 -12.09 6.82 26.06
CA GLU A 233 -13.21 7.44 26.75
C GLU A 233 -13.73 6.44 27.78
N ARG A 234 -13.78 6.88 29.05
CA ARG A 234 -14.42 6.11 30.12
C ARG A 234 -15.91 6.40 30.04
N ASP A 235 -16.66 5.48 29.46
CA ASP A 235 -18.12 5.42 29.60
C ASP A 235 -18.53 5.19 31.07
#